data_AF-A0A0D0QEK9-F1
#
_entry.id   AF-A0A0D0QEK9-F1
#
_cell.length_a   1.000
_cell.length_b   1.000
_cell.length_c   1.000
_cell.angle_alpha   90.00
_cell.angle_beta   90.00
_cell.angle_gamma   90.00
#
_symmetry.space_group_name_H-M   'P 1'
#
loop_
_entity.id
_entity.type
_entity.pdbx_description
1 polymer ?
#
loop_
_entity_poly.entity_id
_entity_poly.type
_entity_poly.pdbx_seq_one_letter_code
_entity_poly.pdbx_strand_id
1 'polypeptide(L)'
;MPMPLTSRMRDWNKSHFYAYGYGWRLSDVDGTAKAAHTGTLSGMYSAVTLLPELDAGFVILINGEAGEARTVLEQVLTKHFTAPGQKRAVAYYAEELAGERAAPESTVAEKRSGAAVADASTSPPRSVASASELASWLGKYRDPWFGEVSICPSDSGVRFESVSSPRLSGPVLDAAGRFLVDFDTLESDADAWLDFANGSPDGQTQLTMAKVDPNADFSYDYEDLHFRRTDECASR
;
A
#
# COMPACT_ATOMS: atom_id res chain seq x y z
N MET A 1 -22.74 2.26 9.55
CA MET A 1 -21.92 1.72 10.65
C MET A 1 -21.14 2.86 11.28
N PRO A 2 -21.29 3.14 12.58
CA PRO A 2 -20.48 4.12 13.28
C PRO A 2 -18.98 3.78 13.21
N MET A 3 -18.13 4.79 13.13
CA MET A 3 -16.67 4.66 13.12
C MET A 3 -16.06 5.54 14.22
N PRO A 4 -14.88 5.19 14.75
CA PRO A 4 -14.19 6.03 15.73
C PRO A 4 -13.88 7.42 15.17
N LEU A 5 -14.25 8.45 15.91
CA LEU A 5 -13.83 9.83 15.62
C LEU A 5 -12.36 10.01 16.04
N THR A 6 -11.54 10.56 15.14
CA THR A 6 -10.14 10.89 15.43
C THR A 6 -10.00 12.24 16.15
N SER A 7 -8.84 12.51 16.75
CA SER A 7 -8.49 13.84 17.29
C SER A 7 -8.56 14.91 16.20
N ARG A 8 -7.92 14.69 15.05
CA ARG A 8 -7.98 15.60 13.90
C ARG A 8 -9.41 15.98 13.50
N MET A 9 -10.34 15.02 13.47
CA MET A 9 -11.76 15.31 13.17
C MET A 9 -12.44 16.17 14.24
N ARG A 10 -12.08 16.01 15.51
CA ARG A 10 -12.59 16.89 16.58
C ARG A 10 -11.95 18.27 16.50
N ASP A 11 -10.64 18.34 16.34
CA ASP A 11 -9.86 19.57 16.47
C ASP A 11 -9.99 20.47 15.25
N TRP A 12 -9.87 19.90 14.05
CA TRP A 12 -9.98 20.65 12.80
C TRP A 12 -11.43 20.89 12.43
N ASN A 13 -12.29 19.89 12.61
CA ASN A 13 -13.64 19.89 12.05
C ASN A 13 -14.75 20.11 13.07
N LYS A 14 -14.48 20.06 14.38
CA LYS A 14 -15.51 20.08 15.43
C LYS A 14 -16.58 19.01 15.19
N SER A 15 -16.15 17.86 14.65
CA SER A 15 -17.07 16.79 14.26
C SER A 15 -17.64 16.09 15.50
N HIS A 16 -18.93 15.79 15.45
CA HIS A 16 -19.67 15.08 16.49
C HIS A 16 -19.90 13.61 16.15
N PHE A 17 -19.85 13.23 14.87
CA PHE A 17 -19.96 11.83 14.45
C PHE A 17 -19.09 11.47 13.26
N TYR A 18 -18.83 10.17 13.14
CA TYR A 18 -18.25 9.58 11.94
C TYR A 18 -18.86 8.20 11.70
N ALA A 19 -19.23 7.91 10.45
CA ALA A 19 -19.86 6.67 10.06
C ALA A 19 -19.58 6.33 8.60
N TYR A 20 -19.81 5.08 8.24
CA TYR A 20 -19.77 4.59 6.86
C TYR A 20 -21.12 4.03 6.44
N GLY A 21 -21.56 4.30 5.22
CA GLY A 21 -22.80 3.75 4.67
C GLY A 21 -22.88 3.88 3.15
N TYR A 22 -23.31 2.82 2.46
CA TYR A 22 -23.50 2.79 1.00
C TYR A 22 -22.33 3.34 0.18
N GLY A 23 -21.10 3.08 0.62
CA GLY A 23 -19.89 3.58 -0.06
C GLY A 23 -19.47 5.00 0.35
N TRP A 24 -20.14 5.63 1.31
CA TRP A 24 -19.83 6.99 1.74
C TRP A 24 -19.29 7.03 3.16
N ARG A 25 -18.27 7.87 3.37
CA ARG A 25 -17.89 8.38 4.69
C ARG A 25 -18.84 9.51 5.05
N LEU A 26 -19.54 9.36 6.16
CA LEU A 26 -20.54 10.30 6.67
C LEU A 26 -20.00 10.93 7.95
N SER A 27 -19.95 12.25 8.01
CA SER A 27 -19.55 13.01 9.19
C SER A 27 -20.28 14.35 9.23
N ASP A 28 -20.00 15.16 10.24
CA ASP A 28 -20.25 16.59 10.21
C ASP A 28 -18.94 17.38 10.21
N VAL A 29 -18.96 18.61 9.70
CA VAL A 29 -17.87 19.58 9.82
C VAL A 29 -18.47 20.94 10.16
N ASP A 30 -18.03 21.52 11.27
CA ASP A 30 -18.60 22.74 11.85
C ASP A 30 -20.14 22.69 11.99
N GLY A 31 -20.67 21.51 12.32
CA GLY A 31 -22.12 21.27 12.43
C GLY A 31 -22.86 21.08 11.10
N THR A 32 -22.18 21.11 9.96
CA THR A 32 -22.76 20.85 8.63
C THR A 32 -22.55 19.39 8.23
N ALA A 33 -23.60 18.71 7.75
CA ALA A 33 -23.48 17.34 7.26
C ALA A 33 -22.52 17.24 6.05
N LYS A 34 -21.61 16.25 6.10
CA LYS A 34 -20.63 15.95 5.05
C LYS A 34 -20.74 14.48 4.62
N ALA A 35 -20.86 14.25 3.31
CA ALA A 35 -20.67 12.95 2.69
C ALA A 35 -19.42 13.00 1.80
N ALA A 36 -18.50 12.05 1.98
CA ALA A 36 -17.24 12.04 1.25
C ALA A 36 -16.79 10.64 0.83
N HIS A 37 -15.99 10.57 -0.22
CA HIS A 37 -15.29 9.36 -0.64
C HIS A 37 -13.91 9.71 -1.19
N THR A 38 -12.97 8.78 -1.08
CA THR A 38 -11.59 8.98 -1.56
C THR A 38 -11.16 7.78 -2.37
N GLY A 39 -10.35 8.03 -3.39
CA GLY A 39 -9.63 6.99 -4.14
C GLY A 39 -8.13 7.16 -3.97
N THR A 40 -7.44 6.04 -3.83
CA THR A 40 -5.98 5.96 -3.85
C THR A 40 -5.61 4.76 -4.71
N LEU A 41 -4.73 5.01 -5.68
CA LEU A 41 -4.05 4.02 -6.49
C LEU A 41 -2.61 4.53 -6.65
N SER A 42 -1.62 3.65 -6.77
CA SER A 42 -0.23 4.06 -6.99
C SER A 42 -0.13 5.14 -8.08
N GLY A 43 0.41 6.30 -7.71
CA GLY A 43 0.56 7.50 -8.53
C GLY A 43 -0.69 8.37 -8.70
N MET A 44 -1.84 8.06 -8.08
CA MET A 44 -3.10 8.78 -8.28
C MET A 44 -3.96 8.91 -7.02
N TYR A 45 -4.39 10.14 -6.72
CA TYR A 45 -5.23 10.44 -5.56
C TYR A 45 -6.49 11.17 -6.00
N SER A 46 -7.62 10.80 -5.41
CA SER A 46 -8.90 11.49 -5.62
C SER A 46 -9.70 11.66 -4.34
N ALA A 47 -10.53 12.69 -4.32
CA ALA A 47 -11.53 12.93 -3.28
C ALA A 47 -12.79 13.53 -3.89
N VAL A 48 -13.94 13.15 -3.35
CA VAL A 48 -15.23 13.82 -3.58
C VAL A 48 -15.83 14.16 -2.23
N THR A 49 -16.33 15.38 -2.11
CA THR A 49 -16.99 15.89 -0.91
C THR A 49 -18.29 16.57 -1.29
N LEU A 50 -19.36 16.24 -0.57
CA LEU A 50 -20.68 16.82 -0.67
C LEU A 50 -21.07 17.43 0.67
N LEU A 51 -21.60 18.65 0.64
CA LEU A 51 -22.14 19.40 1.76
C LEU A 51 -23.61 19.73 1.44
N PRO A 52 -24.55 18.77 1.62
CA PRO A 52 -25.89 18.87 1.07
C PRO A 52 -26.69 20.08 1.58
N GLU A 53 -26.52 20.44 2.85
CA GLU A 53 -27.20 21.58 3.47
C GLU A 53 -26.75 22.94 2.91
N LEU A 54 -25.59 22.98 2.25
CA LEU A 54 -25.02 24.17 1.62
C LEU A 54 -25.19 24.18 0.10
N ASP A 55 -25.86 23.17 -0.48
CA ASP A 55 -25.93 22.94 -1.93
C ASP A 55 -24.55 23.03 -2.62
N ALA A 56 -23.54 22.44 -1.96
CA ALA A 56 -22.15 22.55 -2.37
C ALA A 56 -21.47 21.18 -2.43
N GLY A 57 -20.50 21.07 -3.33
CA GLY A 57 -19.65 19.90 -3.45
C GLY A 57 -18.44 20.19 -4.31
N PHE A 58 -17.39 19.38 -4.15
CA PHE A 58 -16.17 19.49 -4.93
C PHE A 58 -15.51 18.14 -5.14
N VAL A 59 -14.70 18.07 -6.20
CA VAL A 59 -13.90 16.90 -6.58
C VAL A 59 -12.45 17.32 -6.73
N ILE A 60 -11.54 16.51 -6.21
CA ILE A 60 -10.09 16.67 -6.35
C ILE A 60 -9.56 15.45 -7.09
N LEU A 61 -8.76 15.66 -8.13
CA LEU A 61 -8.06 14.63 -8.89
C LEU A 61 -6.58 15.02 -9.00
N ILE A 62 -5.68 14.13 -8.60
CA ILE A 62 -4.23 14.37 -8.61
C ILE A 62 -3.55 13.18 -9.28
N ASN A 63 -2.74 13.47 -10.30
CA ASN A 63 -1.90 12.51 -11.01
C ASN A 63 -0.46 12.61 -10.49
N GLY A 64 -0.24 12.10 -9.28
CA GLY A 64 1.04 12.01 -8.60
C GLY A 64 0.87 11.57 -7.15
N GLU A 65 1.94 11.12 -6.51
CA GLU A 65 1.96 10.79 -5.08
C GLU A 65 1.68 12.04 -4.24
N ALA A 66 0.48 12.13 -3.68
CA ALA A 66 -0.07 13.39 -3.18
C ALA A 66 -1.13 13.21 -2.06
N GLY A 67 -0.97 12.21 -1.19
CA GLY A 67 -1.90 11.95 -0.09
C GLY A 67 -2.10 13.14 0.86
N GLU A 68 -1.01 13.85 1.17
CA GLU A 68 -1.06 15.05 2.02
C GLU A 68 -1.74 16.22 1.33
N ALA A 69 -1.39 16.45 0.06
CA ALA A 69 -2.01 17.49 -0.74
C ALA A 69 -3.53 17.27 -0.84
N ARG A 70 -3.99 16.03 -1.06
CA ARG A 70 -5.42 15.68 -1.01
C ARG A 70 -6.05 16.07 0.34
N THR A 71 -5.41 15.71 1.45
CA THR A 71 -5.92 15.97 2.81
C THR A 71 -6.04 17.47 3.08
N VAL A 72 -5.00 18.24 2.77
CA VAL A 72 -4.96 19.69 2.96
C VAL A 72 -5.98 20.39 2.06
N LEU A 73 -6.05 20.02 0.78
CA LEU A 73 -6.99 20.62 -0.16
C LEU A 73 -8.44 20.33 0.20
N GLU A 74 -8.78 19.09 0.58
CA GLU A 74 -10.12 18.74 1.06
C GLU A 74 -10.50 19.59 2.28
N GLN A 75 -9.56 19.77 3.22
CA GLN A 75 -9.79 20.54 4.42
C GLN A 75 -10.01 22.03 4.13
N VAL A 76 -9.14 22.65 3.32
CA VAL A 76 -9.25 24.07 2.93
C VAL A 76 -10.56 24.33 2.20
N LEU A 77 -10.90 23.49 1.22
CA LEU A 77 -12.14 23.64 0.46
C LEU A 77 -13.37 23.42 1.35
N THR A 78 -13.35 22.43 2.26
CA THR A 78 -14.46 22.24 3.21
C THR A 78 -14.66 23.49 4.06
N LYS A 79 -13.58 24.04 4.63
CA LYS A 79 -13.65 25.23 5.49
C LYS A 79 -14.02 26.51 4.75
N HIS A 80 -13.73 26.59 3.45
CA HIS A 80 -14.22 27.68 2.62
C HIS A 80 -15.75 27.78 2.65
N PHE A 81 -16.45 26.64 2.67
CA PHE A 81 -17.91 26.59 2.75
C PHE A 81 -18.45 26.61 4.19
N THR A 82 -17.85 25.86 5.11
CA THR A 82 -18.41 25.68 6.47
C THR A 82 -17.96 26.73 7.49
N ALA A 83 -16.82 27.39 7.26
CA ALA A 83 -16.27 28.38 8.18
C ALA A 83 -15.48 29.49 7.45
N PRO A 84 -16.08 30.23 6.51
CA PRO A 84 -15.39 31.23 5.69
C PRO A 84 -14.70 32.35 6.51
N GLY A 85 -15.14 32.58 7.76
CA GLY A 85 -14.52 33.52 8.68
C GLY A 85 -13.15 33.09 9.23
N GLN A 86 -12.81 31.80 9.25
CA GLN A 86 -11.53 31.31 9.79
C GLN A 86 -10.34 31.64 8.88
N LYS A 87 -10.56 31.75 7.55
CA LYS A 87 -9.56 32.12 6.52
C LYS A 87 -8.20 31.40 6.63
N ARG A 88 -8.19 30.15 7.11
CA ARG A 88 -6.98 29.34 7.19
C ARG A 88 -6.51 28.95 5.79
N ALA A 89 -5.24 29.22 5.49
CA ALA A 89 -4.63 28.91 4.21
C ALA A 89 -4.13 27.45 4.13
N VAL A 90 -3.75 27.01 2.93
CA VAL A 90 -3.11 25.71 2.67
C VAL A 90 -1.91 25.47 3.60
N ALA A 91 -1.04 26.48 3.76
CA ALA A 91 0.17 26.37 4.58
C ALA A 91 -0.14 25.99 6.04
N TYR A 92 -1.20 26.56 6.62
CA TYR A 92 -1.60 26.25 8.00
C TYR A 92 -1.89 24.76 8.19
N TYR A 93 -2.70 24.17 7.31
CA TYR A 93 -3.04 22.74 7.43
C TYR A 93 -1.89 21.82 7.07
N ALA A 94 -1.00 22.25 6.18
CA ALA A 94 0.23 21.51 5.88
C ALA A 94 1.16 21.46 7.10
N GLU A 95 1.31 22.58 7.83
CA GLU A 95 2.09 22.67 9.07
C GLU A 95 1.49 21.81 10.19
N GLU A 96 0.18 21.87 10.39
CA GLU A 96 -0.51 21.02 11.38
C GLU A 96 -0.29 19.52 11.07
N LEU A 97 -0.42 19.12 9.80
CA LEU A 97 -0.20 17.74 9.36
C LEU A 97 1.26 17.30 9.53
N ALA A 98 2.23 18.21 9.36
CA ALA A 98 3.64 17.93 9.64
C ALA A 98 3.90 17.79 11.15
N GLY A 99 3.25 18.61 11.97
CA GLY A 99 3.33 18.53 13.43
C GLY A 99 2.77 17.22 13.99
N GLU A 100 1.64 16.73 13.47
CA GLU A 100 1.04 15.46 13.86
C GLU A 100 1.97 14.27 13.57
N ARG A 101 2.72 14.31 12.47
CA ARG A 101 3.72 13.27 12.13
C ARG A 101 4.94 13.27 13.03
N ALA A 102 5.36 14.45 13.49
CA ALA A 102 6.49 14.59 14.40
C ALA A 102 6.16 14.18 15.84
N ALA A 103 4.87 14.04 16.18
CA ALA A 103 4.43 13.63 17.51
C ALA A 103 4.56 12.11 17.71
N PRO A 104 5.09 11.64 18.86
CA PRO A 104 5.39 10.22 19.10
C PRO A 104 4.17 9.30 19.34
N GLU A 105 2.93 9.76 19.15
CA GLU A 105 1.71 9.04 19.57
C GLU A 105 0.60 8.87 18.50
N SER A 106 0.90 8.81 17.20
CA SER A 106 -0.15 8.50 16.21
C SER A 106 -0.44 6.99 16.14
N THR A 107 -1.53 6.62 16.80
CA THR A 107 -2.05 5.26 16.97
C THR A 107 -2.79 4.77 15.72
N VAL A 108 -2.27 3.68 15.14
CA VAL A 108 -2.94 2.54 14.46
C VAL A 108 -3.84 2.79 13.22
N ALA A 109 -4.40 3.97 12.97
CA ALA A 109 -5.30 4.22 11.83
C ALA A 109 -4.62 4.90 10.63
N GLU A 110 -3.54 5.66 10.83
CA GLU A 110 -2.83 6.37 9.75
C GLU A 110 -1.70 5.58 9.10
N LYS A 111 -1.30 4.46 9.69
CA LYS A 111 -0.33 3.53 9.07
C LYS A 111 -0.83 2.85 7.79
N ARG A 112 -2.09 3.07 7.37
CA ARG A 112 -2.66 2.48 6.14
C ARG A 112 -2.68 3.43 4.93
N SER A 113 -2.19 4.66 5.02
CA SER A 113 -2.20 5.56 3.84
C SER A 113 -1.10 6.62 3.81
N GLY A 114 0.06 6.33 4.41
CA GLY A 114 1.22 7.22 4.41
C GLY A 114 2.03 7.04 5.68
N ALA A 115 2.94 6.06 5.68
CA ALA A 115 3.87 5.85 6.77
C ALA A 115 5.25 6.41 6.39
N ALA A 116 5.82 7.13 7.35
CA ALA A 116 7.05 7.90 7.27
C ALA A 116 8.23 7.14 6.63
N VAL A 117 9.01 7.88 5.84
CA VAL A 117 10.33 7.48 5.35
C VAL A 117 11.24 7.24 6.55
N ALA A 118 11.35 5.96 6.94
CA ALA A 118 12.34 5.52 7.90
C ALA A 118 13.62 5.17 7.12
N ASP A 119 14.63 5.97 7.40
CA ASP A 119 16.05 5.87 7.06
C ASP A 119 16.52 4.53 6.45
N ALA A 120 16.96 4.61 5.19
CA ALA A 120 17.68 3.56 4.49
C ALA A 120 18.99 3.25 5.21
N SER A 121 18.97 2.31 6.16
CA SER A 121 20.19 1.87 6.84
C SER A 121 20.32 0.34 6.84
N THR A 122 21.28 -0.10 6.04
CA THR A 122 21.88 -1.45 5.99
C THR A 122 21.00 -2.60 5.47
N SER A 123 20.50 -2.47 4.24
CA SER A 123 20.13 -3.67 3.49
C SER A 123 21.39 -4.51 3.21
N PRO A 124 21.39 -5.84 3.44
CA PRO A 124 22.51 -6.69 3.08
C PRO A 124 22.81 -6.58 1.58
N PRO A 125 24.08 -6.76 1.16
CA PRO A 125 24.44 -6.74 -0.25
C PRO A 125 23.63 -7.81 -0.99
N ARG A 126 23.08 -7.42 -2.14
CA ARG A 126 22.26 -8.29 -2.99
C ARG A 126 23.06 -8.75 -4.18
N SER A 127 22.89 -10.00 -4.58
CA SER A 127 23.47 -10.56 -5.81
C SER A 127 22.47 -11.44 -6.52
N VAL A 128 22.60 -11.59 -7.83
CA VAL A 128 21.71 -12.46 -8.62
C VAL A 128 21.83 -13.92 -8.14
N ALA A 129 20.70 -14.54 -7.82
CA ALA A 129 20.67 -15.93 -7.40
C ALA A 129 20.93 -16.88 -8.58
N SER A 130 21.80 -17.86 -8.37
CA SER A 130 22.11 -18.90 -9.35
C SER A 130 21.11 -20.05 -9.32
N ALA A 131 20.97 -20.76 -10.44
CA ALA A 131 20.13 -21.96 -10.51
C ALA A 131 20.59 -23.06 -9.56
N SER A 132 21.90 -23.13 -9.25
CA SER A 132 22.44 -24.09 -8.28
C SER A 132 22.02 -23.81 -6.84
N GLU A 133 21.94 -22.54 -6.45
CA GLU A 133 21.50 -22.15 -5.10
C GLU A 133 20.01 -22.44 -4.88
N LEU A 134 19.21 -22.28 -5.93
CA LEU A 134 17.77 -22.52 -5.90
C LEU A 134 17.37 -23.91 -6.39
N ALA A 135 18.31 -24.85 -6.59
CA ALA A 135 18.06 -26.11 -7.29
C ALA A 135 16.88 -26.93 -6.74
N SER A 136 16.69 -26.96 -5.41
CA SER A 136 15.56 -27.65 -4.76
C SER A 136 14.22 -26.91 -4.84
N TRP A 137 14.26 -25.65 -5.27
CA TRP A 137 13.15 -24.71 -5.25
C TRP A 137 12.71 -24.26 -6.64
N LEU A 138 13.49 -24.56 -7.70
CA LEU A 138 13.11 -24.25 -9.07
C LEU A 138 11.79 -24.96 -9.42
N GLY A 139 10.91 -24.31 -10.17
CA GLY A 139 9.69 -24.94 -10.66
C GLY A 139 8.55 -23.96 -10.88
N LYS A 140 7.39 -24.53 -11.16
CA LYS A 140 6.12 -23.83 -11.28
C LYS A 140 5.34 -23.93 -9.99
N TYR A 141 4.70 -22.84 -9.64
CA TYR A 141 4.02 -22.63 -8.39
C TYR A 141 2.64 -22.06 -8.66
N ARG A 142 1.64 -22.49 -7.90
CA ARG A 142 0.28 -21.98 -8.05
C ARG A 142 -0.31 -21.59 -6.71
N ASP A 143 -0.83 -20.37 -6.66
CA ASP A 143 -1.72 -19.90 -5.63
C ASP A 143 -3.17 -19.93 -6.17
N PRO A 144 -4.18 -20.36 -5.40
CA PRO A 144 -5.56 -20.44 -5.88
C PRO A 144 -6.18 -19.10 -6.31
N TRP A 145 -5.76 -17.99 -5.72
CA TRP A 145 -6.28 -16.65 -5.98
C TRP A 145 -5.41 -15.90 -6.99
N PHE A 146 -4.10 -15.88 -6.80
CA PHE A 146 -3.15 -15.12 -7.61
C PHE A 146 -2.81 -15.81 -8.94
N GLY A 147 -2.83 -17.14 -8.99
CA GLY A 147 -2.55 -17.93 -10.19
C GLY A 147 -1.15 -18.54 -10.24
N GLU A 148 -0.68 -18.84 -11.46
CA GLU A 148 0.61 -19.50 -11.69
C GLU A 148 1.77 -18.49 -11.71
N VAL A 149 2.86 -18.85 -11.04
CA VAL A 149 4.17 -18.21 -11.13
C VAL A 149 5.24 -19.26 -11.40
N SER A 150 6.31 -18.88 -12.08
CA SER A 150 7.48 -19.74 -12.27
C SER A 150 8.71 -19.14 -11.62
N ILE A 151 9.48 -19.97 -10.94
CA ILE A 151 10.82 -19.66 -10.43
C ILE A 151 11.79 -20.55 -11.18
N CYS A 152 12.33 -20.04 -12.28
CA CYS A 152 13.06 -20.86 -13.24
C CYS A 152 14.35 -20.22 -13.72
N PRO A 153 15.31 -21.03 -14.21
CA PRO A 153 16.53 -20.50 -14.81
C PRO A 153 16.24 -19.60 -16.01
N SER A 154 17.03 -18.56 -16.12
CA SER A 154 17.05 -17.56 -17.19
C SER A 154 18.50 -17.32 -17.60
N ASP A 155 18.71 -16.51 -18.64
CA ASP A 155 20.04 -16.24 -19.19
C ASP A 155 20.97 -15.54 -18.19
N SER A 156 20.39 -14.87 -17.18
CA SER A 156 21.10 -14.10 -16.16
C SER A 156 20.77 -14.56 -14.74
N GLY A 157 20.64 -15.87 -14.49
CA GLY A 157 20.35 -16.42 -13.17
C GLY A 157 18.94 -16.99 -13.05
N VAL A 158 18.26 -16.82 -11.92
CA VAL A 158 16.87 -17.28 -11.73
C VAL A 158 15.90 -16.11 -11.82
N ARG A 159 14.74 -16.33 -12.44
CA ARG A 159 13.68 -15.33 -12.56
C ARG A 159 12.38 -15.82 -11.93
N PHE A 160 11.70 -14.91 -11.25
CA PHE A 160 10.31 -15.06 -10.83
C PHE A 160 9.42 -14.42 -11.90
N GLU A 161 8.47 -15.17 -12.44
CA GLU A 161 7.57 -14.68 -13.49
C GLU A 161 6.12 -15.05 -13.16
N SER A 162 5.23 -14.06 -13.12
CA SER A 162 3.79 -14.27 -12.96
C SER A 162 3.10 -14.33 -14.31
N VAL A 163 2.29 -15.38 -14.53
CA VAL A 163 1.54 -15.57 -15.78
C VAL A 163 0.40 -14.56 -15.90
N SER A 164 -0.34 -14.36 -14.81
CA SER A 164 -1.54 -13.50 -14.82
C SER A 164 -1.22 -12.03 -14.59
N SER A 165 -0.07 -11.73 -13.97
CA SER A 165 0.36 -10.37 -13.63
C SER A 165 1.80 -10.12 -14.10
N PRO A 166 2.08 -9.96 -15.40
CA PRO A 166 3.44 -9.89 -15.92
C PRO A 166 4.33 -8.78 -15.33
N ARG A 167 3.72 -7.71 -14.80
CA ARG A 167 4.41 -6.64 -14.07
C ARG A 167 5.04 -7.09 -12.75
N LEU A 168 4.51 -8.16 -12.16
CA LEU A 168 5.06 -8.86 -10.99
C LEU A 168 6.02 -9.96 -11.43
N SER A 169 7.03 -9.57 -12.21
CA SER A 169 8.11 -10.43 -12.65
C SER A 169 9.45 -9.72 -12.48
N GLY A 170 10.50 -10.48 -12.23
CA GLY A 170 11.82 -9.92 -11.99
C GLY A 170 12.86 -10.96 -11.58
N PRO A 171 14.15 -10.59 -11.56
CA PRO A 171 15.21 -11.47 -11.08
C PRO A 171 15.01 -11.88 -9.63
N VAL A 172 15.41 -13.11 -9.31
CA VAL A 172 15.57 -13.56 -7.92
C VAL A 172 16.98 -13.22 -7.47
N LEU A 173 17.09 -12.53 -6.34
CA LEU A 173 18.34 -12.12 -5.73
C LEU A 173 18.59 -12.89 -4.44
N ASP A 174 19.84 -13.24 -4.16
CA ASP A 174 20.32 -13.62 -2.83
C ASP A 174 20.71 -12.36 -2.05
N ALA A 175 20.28 -12.31 -0.80
CA ALA A 175 20.61 -11.30 0.17
C ALA A 175 21.03 -11.98 1.48
N ALA A 176 22.31 -12.39 1.54
CA ALA A 176 22.91 -13.06 2.68
C ALA A 176 22.22 -14.40 3.05
N GLY A 177 21.92 -15.22 2.04
CA GLY A 177 21.31 -16.55 2.20
C GLY A 177 19.78 -16.54 2.28
N ARG A 178 19.14 -15.39 2.10
CA ARG A 178 17.68 -15.26 1.88
C ARG A 178 17.42 -14.79 0.46
N PHE A 179 16.38 -15.35 -0.15
CA PHE A 179 16.01 -15.00 -1.52
C PHE A 179 14.90 -13.96 -1.54
N LEU A 180 14.98 -13.02 -2.48
CA LEU A 180 13.92 -12.04 -2.76
C LEU A 180 13.72 -11.91 -4.27
N VAL A 181 12.55 -11.42 -4.68
CA VAL A 181 12.33 -10.93 -6.04
C VAL A 181 12.45 -9.41 -6.07
N ASP A 182 13.23 -8.91 -7.02
CA ASP A 182 13.37 -7.50 -7.36
C ASP A 182 12.57 -7.27 -8.66
N PHE A 183 11.46 -6.53 -8.59
CA PHE A 183 10.49 -6.47 -9.68
C PHE A 183 10.89 -5.45 -10.76
N ASP A 184 10.93 -5.89 -12.03
CA ASP A 184 11.43 -5.07 -13.14
C ASP A 184 10.64 -3.77 -13.38
N THR A 185 9.36 -3.75 -13.01
CA THR A 185 8.41 -2.66 -13.36
C THR A 185 7.80 -1.95 -12.17
N LEU A 186 8.17 -2.35 -10.96
CA LEU A 186 7.72 -1.71 -9.72
C LEU A 186 8.85 -0.89 -9.12
N GLU A 187 8.50 -0.08 -8.13
CA GLU A 187 9.48 0.65 -7.35
C GLU A 187 10.23 -0.31 -6.41
N SER A 188 11.43 0.09 -5.99
CA SER A 188 12.31 -0.77 -5.18
C SER A 188 11.78 -1.08 -3.77
N ASP A 189 10.76 -0.35 -3.31
CA ASP A 189 10.06 -0.65 -2.07
C ASP A 189 9.13 -1.86 -2.21
N ALA A 190 8.77 -2.26 -3.44
CA ALA A 190 7.86 -3.36 -3.72
C ALA A 190 8.51 -4.76 -3.65
N ASP A 191 9.82 -4.85 -3.41
CA ASP A 191 10.54 -6.12 -3.32
C ASP A 191 9.90 -7.06 -2.29
N ALA A 192 9.95 -8.36 -2.59
CA ALA A 192 9.35 -9.39 -1.75
C ALA A 192 10.34 -10.51 -1.42
N TRP A 193 10.45 -10.86 -0.14
CA TRP A 193 11.11 -12.06 0.33
C TRP A 193 10.38 -13.30 -0.22
N LEU A 194 11.15 -14.32 -0.57
CA LEU A 194 10.69 -15.63 -0.99
C LEU A 194 11.06 -16.66 0.08
N ASP A 195 10.08 -17.10 0.86
CA ASP A 195 10.27 -18.06 1.93
C ASP A 195 9.79 -19.44 1.46
N PHE A 196 10.75 -20.33 1.16
CA PHE A 196 10.47 -21.70 0.73
C PHE A 196 10.41 -22.66 1.91
N ALA A 197 9.44 -23.57 1.88
CA ALA A 197 9.30 -24.62 2.86
C ALA A 197 9.07 -25.98 2.19
N ASN A 198 9.82 -27.00 2.63
CA ASN A 198 9.54 -28.39 2.32
C ASN A 198 8.61 -28.97 3.39
N GLY A 199 7.71 -29.87 3.00
CA GLY A 199 6.95 -30.66 3.97
C GLY A 199 5.61 -30.07 4.41
N SER A 200 4.82 -29.54 3.46
CA SER A 200 3.37 -29.51 3.64
C SER A 200 2.86 -30.90 4.06
N PRO A 201 1.70 -31.04 4.77
CA PRO A 201 1.12 -32.35 5.09
C PRO A 201 1.02 -33.29 3.87
N ASP A 202 0.95 -32.72 2.67
CA ASP A 202 0.80 -33.40 1.38
C ASP A 202 2.16 -33.69 0.69
N GLY A 203 3.30 -33.36 1.33
CA GLY A 203 4.65 -33.54 0.80
C GLY A 203 5.09 -32.51 -0.27
N GLN A 204 4.23 -31.56 -0.62
CA GLN A 204 4.52 -30.53 -1.62
C GLN A 204 5.38 -29.38 -1.05
N THR A 205 6.30 -28.87 -1.87
CA THR A 205 7.05 -27.64 -1.63
C THR A 205 6.10 -26.44 -1.65
N GLN A 206 6.23 -25.56 -0.67
CA GLN A 206 5.47 -24.33 -0.55
C GLN A 206 6.38 -23.10 -0.73
N LEU A 207 5.79 -22.03 -1.20
CA LEU A 207 6.39 -20.71 -1.23
C LEU A 207 5.39 -19.72 -0.62
N THR A 208 5.87 -18.98 0.38
CA THR A 208 5.20 -17.79 0.91
C THR A 208 6.04 -16.57 0.64
N MET A 209 5.40 -15.40 0.64
CA MET A 209 6.07 -14.14 0.36
C MET A 209 5.83 -13.13 1.49
N ALA A 210 6.76 -12.20 1.67
CA ALA A 210 6.62 -11.12 2.63
C ALA A 210 7.33 -9.87 2.12
N LYS A 211 6.85 -8.69 2.50
CA LYS A 211 7.47 -7.42 2.08
C LYS A 211 8.90 -7.30 2.60
N VAL A 212 9.80 -6.80 1.74
CA VAL A 212 11.15 -6.43 2.18
C VAL A 212 11.12 -5.13 2.98
N ASP A 213 10.47 -4.10 2.44
CA ASP A 213 10.19 -2.87 3.18
C ASP A 213 8.88 -3.01 3.97
N PRO A 214 8.90 -2.96 5.32
CA PRO A 214 7.69 -3.03 6.13
C PRO A 214 6.73 -1.85 5.90
N ASN A 215 7.17 -0.79 5.22
CA ASN A 215 6.37 0.38 4.86
C ASN A 215 5.90 0.36 3.39
N ALA A 216 6.26 -0.67 2.61
CA ALA A 216 5.77 -0.84 1.25
C ALA A 216 4.24 -0.83 1.21
N ASP A 217 3.68 -0.41 0.07
CA ASP A 217 2.22 -0.26 -0.11
C ASP A 217 1.48 -1.49 0.47
N PHE A 218 0.47 -1.22 1.30
CA PHE A 218 -0.28 -2.28 1.97
C PHE A 218 -0.90 -3.23 0.94
N SER A 219 -1.37 -2.70 -0.20
CA SER A 219 -2.13 -3.42 -1.23
C SER A 219 -1.37 -4.50 -2.00
N TYR A 220 -0.06 -4.63 -1.79
CA TYR A 220 0.68 -5.78 -2.31
C TYR A 220 0.28 -7.10 -1.63
N ASP A 221 -0.11 -7.06 -0.35
CA ASP A 221 -0.63 -8.19 0.46
C ASP A 221 0.09 -9.54 0.20
N TYR A 222 1.42 -9.51 0.04
CA TYR A 222 2.23 -10.69 -0.30
C TYR A 222 2.09 -11.83 0.73
N GLU A 223 1.85 -11.46 1.98
CA GLU A 223 1.70 -12.37 3.12
C GLU A 223 0.46 -13.27 3.02
N ASP A 224 -0.51 -12.91 2.19
CA ASP A 224 -1.72 -13.70 1.93
C ASP A 224 -1.52 -14.73 0.79
N LEU A 225 -0.37 -14.70 0.10
CA LEU A 225 -0.06 -15.62 -0.99
C LEU A 225 0.49 -16.95 -0.47
N HIS A 226 -0.11 -18.04 -0.91
CA HIS A 226 0.24 -19.40 -0.51
C HIS A 226 0.43 -20.30 -1.73
N PHE A 227 1.61 -20.19 -2.34
CA PHE A 227 1.97 -20.96 -3.50
C PHE A 227 2.31 -22.41 -3.15
N ARG A 228 1.82 -23.34 -3.96
CA ARG A 228 2.25 -24.75 -3.94
C ARG A 228 2.97 -25.10 -5.24
N ARG A 229 4.08 -25.81 -5.15
CA ARG A 229 4.80 -26.31 -6.33
C ARG A 229 3.92 -27.32 -7.07
N THR A 230 3.72 -27.11 -8.36
CA THR A 230 2.82 -27.90 -9.21
C THR A 230 3.55 -28.68 -10.28
N ASP A 231 4.66 -28.14 -10.80
CA ASP A 231 5.45 -28.75 -11.87
C ASP A 231 6.92 -28.32 -11.83
N GLU A 232 7.74 -29.04 -12.56
CA GLU A 232 9.14 -28.67 -12.83
C GLU A 232 9.22 -27.49 -13.81
N CYS A 233 10.38 -26.82 -13.85
CA CYS A 233 10.65 -25.86 -14.92
C CYS A 233 10.65 -26.57 -16.27
N ALA A 234 10.10 -25.92 -17.30
CA ALA A 234 10.21 -26.44 -18.66
C ALA A 234 11.69 -26.56 -19.03
N SER A 235 12.10 -27.73 -19.51
CA SER A 235 13.42 -27.90 -20.12
C SER A 235 13.47 -27.04 -21.38
N ARG A 236 14.31 -26.02 -21.39
CA ARG A 236 14.67 -25.30 -22.63
C ARG A 236 15.52 -26.20 -23.52
#